data_AF-A0A7K4IKI4-F1
#
_entry.id   AF-A0A7K4IKI4-F1
#
_cell.length_a   1.000
_cell.length_b   1.000
_cell.length_c   1.000
_cell.angle_alpha   90.00
_cell.angle_beta   90.00
_cell.angle_gamma   90.00
#
_symmetry.space_group_name_H-M   'P 1'
#
loop_
_entity.id
_entity.type
_entity.pdbx_description
1 polymer ?
#
loop_
_entity_poly.entity_id
_entity_poly.type
_entity_poly.pdbx_seq_one_letter_code
_entity_poly.pdbx_strand_id
1 'polypeptide(L)'
;MRVQVRQDLFLANDVEKEIKNKSRLKVFITPCYDRYSIANVPPTILSIFQAKAQGCERLPKNIIDEHSDGVHKIVLLIVDSMGYKQFFNCYPKDRALKIVADNSNLIPITSTFPSTTTTALTTLSTGATPREHGIIGYTMYLKGYGFVVNMIDFAPAYDYKWGTLLEMGLDPKDFLGLKTIYEILNEEGIKTHAIMRFKDSGLSKMNLNDAKISTYVNSSDLFVTLRRLLEDEDDEEAYFCAY
;
A
#
# COMPACT_ATOMS: atom_id res chain seq x y z
N MET A 1 -4.87 22.35 20.14
CA MET A 1 -5.10 22.30 18.67
C MET A 1 -4.08 23.08 17.84
N ARG A 2 -3.76 24.37 18.10
CA ARG A 2 -2.75 25.12 17.30
C ARG A 2 -1.28 24.68 17.48
N VAL A 3 -0.94 24.05 18.61
CA VAL A 3 0.44 23.64 18.91
C VAL A 3 0.82 22.33 18.20
N GLN A 4 -0.12 21.38 18.13
CA GLN A 4 0.08 20.05 17.54
C GLN A 4 0.29 20.12 16.02
N VAL A 5 -0.61 20.81 15.31
CA VAL A 5 -0.46 21.10 13.86
C VAL A 5 0.90 21.72 13.52
N ARG A 6 1.45 22.54 14.43
CA ARG A 6 2.76 23.17 14.24
C ARG A 6 3.90 22.16 14.41
N GLN A 7 3.80 21.22 15.36
CA GLN A 7 4.77 20.14 15.56
C GLN A 7 4.76 19.15 14.38
N ASP A 8 3.59 18.80 13.86
CA ASP A 8 3.46 17.88 12.71
C ASP A 8 4.11 18.46 11.46
N LEU A 9 3.92 19.77 11.23
CA LEU A 9 4.61 20.50 10.17
C LEU A 9 6.13 20.53 10.34
N PHE A 10 6.64 20.57 11.57
CA PHE A 10 8.09 20.47 11.81
C PHE A 10 8.61 19.07 11.48
N LEU A 11 7.92 18.02 11.94
CA LEU A 11 8.27 16.63 11.64
C LEU A 11 8.26 16.38 10.12
N ALA A 12 7.22 16.83 9.41
CA ALA A 12 7.13 16.72 7.97
C ALA A 12 8.33 17.33 7.24
N ASN A 13 8.74 18.54 7.67
CA ASN A 13 9.86 19.26 7.06
C ASN A 13 11.21 18.56 7.31
N ASP A 14 11.42 18.02 8.52
CA ASP A 14 12.64 17.30 8.86
C ASP A 14 12.77 15.99 8.06
N VAL A 15 11.67 15.24 7.95
CA VAL A 15 11.61 14.02 7.12
C VAL A 15 11.81 14.36 5.64
N GLU A 16 11.20 15.43 5.13
CA GLU A 16 11.39 15.87 3.74
C GLU A 16 12.86 16.19 3.44
N LYS A 17 13.54 16.85 4.39
CA LYS A 17 14.96 17.18 4.28
C LYS A 17 15.83 15.92 4.30
N GLU A 18 15.53 14.95 5.15
CA GLU A 18 16.24 13.67 5.16
C GLU A 18 16.09 12.92 3.84
N ILE A 19 14.87 12.80 3.32
CA ILE A 19 14.58 12.16 2.03
C ILE A 19 15.36 12.83 0.89
N LYS A 20 15.36 14.17 0.84
CA LYS A 20 16.11 14.93 -0.17
C LYS A 20 17.61 14.69 -0.08
N ASN A 21 18.17 14.69 1.13
CA ASN A 21 19.60 14.48 1.36
C ASN A 21 20.05 13.06 0.99
N LYS A 22 19.19 12.06 1.18
CA LYS A 22 19.44 10.67 0.79
C LYS A 22 19.24 10.42 -0.71
N SER A 23 18.60 11.33 -1.43
CA SER A 23 18.33 11.13 -2.84
C SER A 23 19.62 11.00 -3.65
N ARG A 24 19.72 9.94 -4.45
CA ARG A 24 20.92 9.67 -5.27
C ARG A 24 20.95 10.47 -6.57
N LEU A 25 19.83 11.08 -6.96
CA LEU A 25 19.69 11.85 -8.19
C LEU A 25 19.46 13.32 -7.84
N LYS A 26 20.24 14.23 -8.43
CA LYS A 26 20.21 15.67 -8.08
C LYS A 26 18.88 16.36 -8.37
N VAL A 27 18.12 15.88 -9.36
CA VAL A 27 16.88 16.52 -9.85
C VAL A 27 15.63 15.74 -9.42
N PHE A 28 15.79 14.47 -9.05
CA PHE A 28 14.69 13.57 -8.70
C PHE A 28 14.77 13.16 -7.23
N ILE A 29 13.65 12.72 -6.67
CA ILE A 29 13.64 12.04 -5.38
C ILE A 29 13.70 10.54 -5.64
N THR A 30 14.80 9.89 -5.23
CA THR A 30 14.88 8.43 -5.29
C THR A 30 14.13 7.78 -4.13
N PRO A 31 13.57 6.57 -4.29
CA PRO A 31 12.92 5.86 -3.19
C PRO A 31 13.83 5.69 -1.97
N CYS A 32 13.28 5.97 -0.80
CA CYS A 32 13.92 5.86 0.51
C CYS A 32 13.49 4.54 1.18
N TYR A 33 13.80 3.41 0.54
CA TYR A 33 13.35 2.07 0.96
C TYR A 33 13.81 1.66 2.37
N ASP A 34 14.86 2.29 2.89
CA ASP A 34 15.39 2.02 4.22
C ASP A 34 14.55 2.61 5.35
N ARG A 35 13.64 3.55 5.08
CA ARG A 35 12.98 4.29 6.16
C ARG A 35 11.68 5.01 5.85
N TYR A 36 11.58 5.69 4.70
CA TYR A 36 10.44 6.55 4.37
C TYR A 36 9.92 6.25 2.97
N SER A 37 9.42 5.05 2.78
CA SER A 37 8.82 4.56 1.56
C SER A 37 7.50 3.84 1.85
N ILE A 38 6.63 3.75 0.86
CA ILE A 38 5.46 2.88 0.91
C ILE A 38 5.83 1.42 1.21
N ALA A 39 7.05 0.98 0.87
CA ALA A 39 7.57 -0.34 1.23
C ALA A 39 7.69 -0.54 2.76
N ASN A 40 7.82 0.54 3.52
CA ASN A 40 7.93 0.49 4.99
C ASN A 40 6.54 0.44 5.67
N VAL A 41 5.44 0.62 4.93
CA VAL A 41 4.08 0.60 5.48
C VAL A 41 3.65 -0.81 5.92
N PRO A 42 3.76 -1.86 5.09
CA PRO A 42 3.40 -3.21 5.51
C PRO A 42 4.15 -3.73 6.75
N PRO A 43 5.50 -3.64 6.85
CA PRO A 43 6.20 -4.07 8.05
C PRO A 43 5.83 -3.23 9.28
N THR A 44 5.39 -1.98 9.11
CA THR A 44 4.84 -1.17 10.22
C THR A 44 3.52 -1.76 10.72
N ILE A 45 2.60 -2.07 9.82
CA ILE A 45 1.29 -2.65 10.15
C ILE A 45 1.48 -4.01 10.84
N LEU A 46 2.32 -4.89 10.26
CA LEU A 46 2.66 -6.18 10.85
C LEU A 46 3.20 -6.03 12.28
N SER A 47 4.04 -5.01 12.53
CA SER A 47 4.60 -4.78 13.86
C SER A 47 3.57 -4.34 14.91
N ILE A 48 2.52 -3.61 14.52
CA ILE A 48 1.46 -3.19 15.45
C ILE A 48 0.66 -4.41 15.91
N PHE A 49 0.36 -5.31 14.97
CA PHE A 49 -0.29 -6.59 15.25
C PHE A 49 0.64 -7.65 15.86
N GLN A 50 1.92 -7.33 16.09
CA GLN A 50 2.93 -8.28 16.57
C GLN A 50 3.10 -9.52 15.67
N ALA A 51 2.71 -9.40 14.40
CA ALA A 51 2.83 -10.44 13.39
C ALA A 51 4.27 -10.56 12.88
N LYS A 52 4.58 -11.69 12.24
CA LYS A 52 5.90 -11.94 11.67
C LYS A 52 6.31 -10.85 10.66
N ALA A 53 7.44 -10.19 10.93
CA ALA A 53 7.98 -9.17 10.03
C ALA A 53 8.37 -9.76 8.66
N GLN A 54 8.12 -8.98 7.59
CA GLN A 54 8.51 -9.30 6.23
C GLN A 54 8.84 -8.02 5.45
N GLY A 55 9.80 -8.13 4.52
CA GLY A 55 10.12 -7.08 3.57
C GLY A 55 11.09 -6.05 4.14
N CYS A 56 10.84 -4.78 3.84
CA CYS A 56 11.65 -3.67 4.32
C CYS A 56 11.59 -3.50 5.86
N GLU A 57 12.45 -2.63 6.37
CA GLU A 57 12.32 -2.12 7.75
C GLU A 57 11.01 -1.33 7.92
N ARG A 58 10.47 -1.28 9.14
CA ARG A 58 9.28 -0.47 9.45
C ARG A 58 9.60 1.03 9.47
N LEU A 59 8.55 1.85 9.41
CA LEU A 59 8.64 3.29 9.61
C LEU A 59 9.24 3.61 11.00
N PRO A 60 9.96 4.74 11.15
CA PRO A 60 10.51 5.15 12.43
C PRO A 60 9.46 5.22 13.55
N LYS A 61 9.84 4.75 14.74
CA LYS A 61 9.00 4.68 15.95
C LYS A 61 8.28 5.97 16.28
N ASN A 62 8.98 7.09 16.16
CA ASN A 62 8.47 8.42 16.50
C ASN A 62 7.31 8.90 15.59
N ILE A 63 6.94 8.14 14.57
CA ILE A 63 5.78 8.42 13.71
C ILE A 63 4.52 7.68 14.20
N ILE A 64 4.70 6.48 14.78
CA ILE A 64 3.62 5.50 15.00
C ILE A 64 3.38 5.20 16.49
N ASP A 65 4.44 5.14 17.30
CA ASP A 65 4.39 4.54 18.65
C ASP A 65 3.46 5.31 19.62
N GLU A 66 3.25 6.62 19.45
CA GLU A 66 2.33 7.40 20.31
C GLU A 66 0.85 6.98 20.12
N HIS A 67 0.55 6.19 19.10
CA HIS A 67 -0.82 5.85 18.69
C HIS A 67 -1.07 4.36 18.48
N SER A 68 -0.08 3.49 18.74
CA SER A 68 -0.20 2.05 18.47
C SER A 68 -0.77 1.22 19.63
N ASP A 69 -0.70 1.74 20.86
CA ASP A 69 -1.16 1.00 22.04
C ASP A 69 -2.69 0.86 22.05
N GLY A 70 -3.18 -0.38 22.14
CA GLY A 70 -4.61 -0.70 22.13
C GLY A 70 -5.27 -0.61 20.74
N VAL A 71 -4.48 -0.55 19.66
CA VAL A 71 -5.02 -0.59 18.30
C VAL A 71 -5.38 -2.01 17.91
N HIS A 72 -6.68 -2.28 17.79
CA HIS A 72 -7.19 -3.55 17.28
C HIS A 72 -7.50 -3.50 15.78
N LYS A 73 -7.77 -2.32 15.22
CA LYS A 73 -8.16 -2.17 13.81
C LYS A 73 -7.27 -1.18 13.09
N ILE A 74 -6.72 -1.61 11.96
CA ILE A 74 -5.90 -0.75 11.09
C ILE A 74 -6.55 -0.62 9.73
N VAL A 75 -6.74 0.63 9.29
CA VAL A 75 -7.20 0.96 7.95
C VAL A 75 -6.06 1.58 7.15
N LEU A 76 -5.65 0.94 6.06
CA LEU A 76 -4.83 1.53 5.03
C LEU A 76 -5.73 2.06 3.91
N LEU A 77 -5.84 3.38 3.80
CA LEU A 77 -6.53 4.05 2.70
C LEU A 77 -5.52 4.51 1.65
N ILE A 78 -5.62 3.97 0.43
CA ILE A 78 -4.74 4.31 -0.68
C ILE A 78 -5.48 5.26 -1.61
N VAL A 79 -4.94 6.46 -1.82
CA VAL A 79 -5.46 7.43 -2.78
C VAL A 79 -4.53 7.46 -3.98
N ASP A 80 -4.95 6.87 -5.11
CA ASP A 80 -4.12 6.80 -6.31
C ASP A 80 -3.80 8.20 -6.84
N SER A 81 -2.56 8.36 -7.34
CA SER A 81 -2.06 9.57 -7.98
C SER A 81 -2.11 10.85 -7.12
N MET A 82 -2.30 10.75 -5.80
CA MET A 82 -2.25 11.90 -4.89
C MET A 82 -0.83 12.14 -4.36
N GLY A 83 -0.10 13.04 -5.01
CA GLY A 83 1.26 13.40 -4.61
C GLY A 83 1.31 14.29 -3.36
N TYR A 84 2.38 14.18 -2.57
CA TYR A 84 2.62 14.99 -1.37
C TYR A 84 2.37 16.50 -1.59
N LYS A 85 2.97 17.09 -2.64
CA LYS A 85 2.76 18.52 -2.95
C LYS A 85 1.32 18.85 -3.31
N GLN A 86 0.61 17.95 -3.98
CA GLN A 86 -0.81 18.15 -4.31
C GLN A 86 -1.65 18.15 -3.03
N PHE A 87 -1.41 17.20 -2.12
CA PHE A 87 -2.08 17.16 -0.82
C PHE A 87 -1.88 18.47 -0.05
N PHE A 88 -0.63 18.94 0.10
CA PHE A 88 -0.33 20.19 0.83
C PHE A 88 -0.95 21.44 0.21
N ASN A 89 -1.13 21.46 -1.12
CA ASN A 89 -1.80 22.56 -1.81
C ASN A 89 -3.33 22.55 -1.66
N CYS A 90 -3.92 21.37 -1.46
CA CYS A 90 -5.36 21.17 -1.44
C CYS A 90 -5.95 21.14 -0.02
N TYR A 91 -5.27 20.50 0.95
CA TYR A 91 -5.86 20.26 2.28
C TYR A 91 -6.31 21.53 3.04
N PRO A 92 -5.70 22.73 2.91
CA PRO A 92 -6.18 23.90 3.64
C PRO A 92 -7.52 24.42 3.11
N LYS A 93 -7.87 24.04 1.88
CA LYS A 93 -9.06 24.50 1.15
C LYS A 93 -10.21 23.48 1.21
N ASP A 94 -9.90 22.23 1.51
CA ASP A 94 -10.86 21.15 1.61
C ASP A 94 -11.16 20.82 3.07
N ARG A 95 -12.44 20.82 3.45
CA ARG A 95 -12.86 20.61 4.84
C ARG A 95 -12.51 19.21 5.34
N ALA A 96 -12.66 18.18 4.52
CA ALA A 96 -12.41 16.79 4.92
C ALA A 96 -10.91 16.54 5.08
N LEU A 97 -10.10 16.96 4.11
CA LEU A 97 -8.65 16.84 4.18
C LEU A 97 -8.08 17.67 5.34
N LYS A 98 -8.65 18.84 5.63
CA LYS A 98 -8.27 19.62 6.80
C LYS A 98 -8.52 18.89 8.12
N ILE A 99 -9.66 18.23 8.26
CA ILE A 99 -9.96 17.43 9.46
C ILE A 99 -8.96 16.29 9.60
N VAL A 100 -8.66 15.57 8.52
CA VAL A 100 -7.64 14.50 8.54
C VAL A 100 -6.28 15.06 8.94
N ALA A 101 -5.83 16.12 8.28
CA ALA A 101 -4.54 16.77 8.54
C ALA A 101 -4.41 17.30 9.98
N ASP A 102 -5.45 17.91 10.53
CA ASP A 102 -5.42 18.50 11.87
C ASP A 102 -5.46 17.45 13.00
N ASN A 103 -5.76 16.19 12.68
CA ASN A 103 -5.88 15.07 13.63
C ASN A 103 -4.94 13.89 13.28
N SER A 104 -3.86 14.12 12.54
CA SER A 104 -2.91 13.06 12.17
C SER A 104 -1.47 13.55 12.08
N ASN A 105 -0.53 12.62 12.22
CA ASN A 105 0.88 12.87 11.91
C ASN A 105 1.05 12.89 10.39
N LEU A 106 1.38 14.06 9.85
CA LEU A 106 1.65 14.22 8.41
C LEU A 106 3.15 14.10 8.15
N ILE A 107 3.54 13.09 7.37
CA ILE A 107 4.93 12.91 6.94
C ILE A 107 5.01 12.61 5.45
N PRO A 108 6.05 13.10 4.75
CA PRO A 108 6.34 12.64 3.40
C PRO A 108 6.93 11.23 3.44
N ILE A 109 6.41 10.35 2.61
CA ILE A 109 7.04 9.08 2.25
C ILE A 109 7.21 9.00 0.73
N THR A 110 8.22 8.24 0.30
CA THR A 110 8.53 8.02 -1.11
C THR A 110 7.73 6.85 -1.69
N SER A 111 7.35 6.95 -2.95
CA SER A 111 6.83 5.80 -3.70
C SER A 111 7.98 4.86 -4.11
N THR A 112 7.65 3.86 -4.90
CA THR A 112 8.60 2.96 -5.55
C THR A 112 9.24 3.58 -6.78
N PHE A 113 10.33 2.98 -7.26
CA PHE A 113 10.78 3.14 -8.64
C PHE A 113 10.69 1.80 -9.38
N PRO A 114 9.99 1.73 -10.52
CA PRO A 114 9.16 2.79 -11.10
C PRO A 114 7.92 3.14 -10.25
N SER A 115 7.46 4.39 -10.33
CA SER A 115 6.29 4.88 -9.59
C SER A 115 5.00 4.59 -10.37
N THR A 116 4.73 3.31 -10.59
CA THR A 116 3.52 2.83 -11.28
C THR A 116 2.59 2.14 -10.30
N THR A 117 1.29 2.11 -10.59
CA THR A 117 0.28 1.49 -9.71
C THR A 117 0.58 0.00 -9.49
N THR A 118 0.95 -0.76 -10.52
CA THR A 118 1.28 -2.20 -10.35
C THR A 118 2.46 -2.40 -9.40
N THR A 119 3.55 -1.66 -9.59
CA THR A 119 4.72 -1.74 -8.71
C THR A 119 4.38 -1.31 -7.28
N ALA A 120 3.67 -0.19 -7.10
CA ALA A 120 3.36 0.35 -5.80
C ALA A 120 2.40 -0.54 -5.01
N LEU A 121 1.34 -1.07 -5.64
CA LEU A 121 0.39 -1.97 -5.00
C LEU A 121 1.04 -3.31 -4.63
N THR A 122 1.92 -3.85 -5.48
CA THR A 122 2.66 -5.08 -5.12
C THR A 122 3.63 -4.83 -3.96
N THR A 123 4.31 -3.68 -3.92
CA THR A 123 5.12 -3.28 -2.75
C THR A 123 4.27 -3.14 -1.49
N LEU A 124 3.09 -2.51 -1.56
CA LEU A 124 2.17 -2.37 -0.43
C LEU A 124 1.55 -3.71 0.01
N SER A 125 1.37 -4.65 -0.91
CA SER A 125 0.88 -5.97 -0.58
C SER A 125 1.94 -6.83 0.09
N THR A 126 3.20 -6.76 -0.33
CA THR A 126 4.25 -7.69 0.13
C THR A 126 5.19 -7.11 1.19
N GLY A 127 5.25 -5.77 1.32
CA GLY A 127 6.30 -5.07 2.07
C GLY A 127 7.69 -5.13 1.40
N ALA A 128 7.81 -5.80 0.26
CA ALA A 128 9.06 -5.98 -0.45
C ALA A 128 9.29 -4.84 -1.45
N THR A 129 10.56 -4.60 -1.79
CA THR A 129 10.93 -3.62 -2.82
C THR A 129 10.67 -4.17 -4.23
N PRO A 130 10.60 -3.31 -5.27
CA PRO A 130 10.47 -3.75 -6.66
C PRO A 130 11.58 -4.69 -7.14
N ARG A 131 12.75 -4.61 -6.51
CA ARG A 131 13.86 -5.53 -6.76
C ARG A 131 13.55 -6.95 -6.28
N GLU A 132 12.81 -7.08 -5.18
CA GLU A 132 12.52 -8.36 -4.53
C GLU A 132 11.28 -9.02 -5.13
N HIS A 133 10.18 -8.27 -5.32
CA HIS A 133 8.94 -8.81 -5.88
C HIS A 133 8.90 -8.81 -7.42
N GLY A 134 9.89 -8.22 -8.09
CA GLY A 134 10.09 -8.30 -9.55
C GLY A 134 9.13 -7.48 -10.42
N ILE A 135 7.96 -7.05 -9.91
CA ILE A 135 6.98 -6.24 -10.67
C ILE A 135 7.46 -4.80 -10.86
N ILE A 136 8.01 -4.51 -12.04
CA ILE A 136 8.62 -3.20 -12.38
C ILE A 136 7.86 -2.41 -13.46
N GLY A 137 6.63 -2.80 -13.79
CA GLY A 137 5.81 -2.02 -14.72
C GLY A 137 4.46 -2.68 -15.04
N TYR A 138 3.69 -2.01 -15.89
CA TYR A 138 2.41 -2.53 -16.40
C TYR A 138 2.60 -3.62 -17.45
N THR A 139 3.65 -3.49 -18.25
CA THR A 139 3.94 -4.39 -19.36
C THR A 139 5.38 -4.85 -19.24
N MET A 140 5.60 -6.15 -19.10
CA MET A 140 6.91 -6.73 -18.80
C MET A 140 7.24 -7.87 -19.74
N TYR A 141 8.48 -7.92 -20.22
CA TYR A 141 8.98 -9.10 -20.91
C TYR A 141 9.42 -10.15 -19.88
N LEU A 142 8.71 -11.28 -19.81
CA LEU A 142 9.07 -12.37 -18.92
C LEU A 142 10.02 -13.32 -19.64
N LYS A 143 11.32 -13.12 -19.46
CA LYS A 143 12.38 -13.89 -20.14
C LYS A 143 12.22 -15.41 -20.02
N GLY A 144 11.76 -15.90 -18.85
CA GLY A 144 11.52 -17.33 -18.61
C GLY A 144 10.43 -17.94 -19.50
N TYR A 145 9.52 -17.12 -20.01
CA TYR A 145 8.37 -17.55 -20.82
C TYR A 145 8.42 -17.06 -22.27
N GLY A 146 9.29 -16.09 -22.57
CA GLY A 146 9.57 -15.65 -23.93
C GLY A 146 8.56 -14.69 -24.54
N PHE A 147 7.64 -14.12 -23.75
CA PHE A 147 6.64 -13.15 -24.23
C PHE A 147 6.47 -11.97 -23.27
N VAL A 148 5.79 -10.95 -23.80
CA VAL A 148 5.43 -9.75 -23.07
C VAL A 148 4.07 -9.96 -22.40
N VAL A 149 3.98 -9.61 -21.11
CA VAL A 149 2.79 -9.77 -20.27
C VAL A 149 2.29 -8.41 -19.83
N ASN A 150 0.97 -8.20 -19.92
CA ASN A 150 0.28 -7.16 -19.17
C ASN A 150 0.07 -7.64 -17.73
N MET A 151 0.62 -6.92 -16.75
CA MET A 151 0.60 -7.30 -15.34
C MET A 151 -0.71 -6.94 -14.62
N ILE A 152 -1.56 -6.08 -15.19
CA ILE A 152 -2.89 -5.78 -14.66
C ILE A 152 -3.79 -6.99 -14.89
N ASP A 153 -3.90 -7.38 -16.16
CA ASP A 153 -4.73 -8.50 -16.59
C ASP A 153 -4.02 -9.84 -16.42
N PHE A 154 -2.71 -9.84 -16.09
CA PHE A 154 -1.88 -11.04 -16.04
C PHE A 154 -2.11 -11.96 -17.25
N ALA A 155 -1.98 -11.36 -18.43
CA ALA A 155 -2.25 -11.98 -19.72
C ALA A 155 -1.19 -11.59 -20.75
N PRO A 156 -0.97 -12.37 -21.83
CA PRO A 156 -0.08 -11.97 -22.90
C PRO A 156 -0.49 -10.63 -23.51
N ALA A 157 0.48 -9.74 -23.72
CA ALA A 157 0.22 -8.37 -24.18
C ALA A 157 -0.25 -8.26 -25.64
N TYR A 158 -0.27 -9.38 -26.40
CA TYR A 158 -0.71 -9.41 -27.79
C TYR A 158 -2.19 -9.77 -27.96
N ASP A 159 -2.79 -10.49 -27.00
CA ASP A 159 -4.20 -10.94 -27.08
C ASP A 159 -5.04 -10.60 -25.83
N TYR A 160 -4.41 -10.23 -24.71
CA TYR A 160 -5.06 -9.92 -23.43
C TYR A 160 -6.01 -11.01 -22.94
N LYS A 161 -5.82 -12.26 -23.39
CA LYS A 161 -6.74 -13.34 -23.04
C LYS A 161 -6.47 -13.80 -21.60
N TRP A 162 -7.35 -13.42 -20.67
CA TRP A 162 -7.35 -13.88 -19.29
C TRP A 162 -7.28 -15.42 -19.23
N GLY A 163 -6.52 -15.94 -18.26
CA GLY A 163 -6.38 -17.38 -18.03
C GLY A 163 -5.31 -18.05 -18.90
N THR A 164 -4.84 -17.42 -19.98
CA THR A 164 -3.79 -17.99 -20.83
C THR A 164 -2.52 -18.28 -20.03
N LEU A 165 -2.10 -17.36 -19.14
CA LEU A 165 -0.93 -17.60 -18.29
C LEU A 165 -1.19 -18.73 -17.29
N LEU A 166 -2.40 -18.80 -16.72
CA LEU A 166 -2.79 -19.88 -15.82
C LEU A 166 -2.75 -21.25 -16.51
N GLU A 167 -3.25 -21.34 -17.74
CA GLU A 167 -3.17 -22.54 -18.59
C GLU A 167 -1.70 -22.93 -18.88
N MET A 168 -0.79 -21.96 -18.91
CA MET A 168 0.66 -22.18 -19.05
C MET A 168 1.36 -22.50 -17.71
N GLY A 169 0.61 -22.66 -16.62
CA GLY A 169 1.14 -22.98 -15.29
C GLY A 169 1.59 -21.78 -14.47
N LEU A 170 1.27 -20.57 -14.91
CA LEU A 170 1.51 -19.33 -14.16
C LEU A 170 0.25 -18.94 -13.40
N ASP A 171 0.19 -19.33 -12.12
CA ASP A 171 -0.85 -18.81 -11.23
C ASP A 171 -0.45 -17.41 -10.72
N PRO A 172 -1.28 -16.36 -10.92
CA PRO A 172 -1.00 -15.04 -10.36
C PRO A 172 -0.79 -15.06 -8.83
N LYS A 173 -1.41 -15.98 -8.09
CA LYS A 173 -1.26 -16.10 -6.64
C LYS A 173 0.15 -16.52 -6.22
N ASP A 174 0.75 -17.43 -6.97
CA ASP A 174 2.08 -17.97 -6.66
C ASP A 174 3.19 -17.19 -7.37
N PHE A 175 2.85 -16.34 -8.35
CA PHE A 175 3.79 -15.68 -9.25
C PHE A 175 4.88 -14.86 -8.55
N LEU A 176 4.53 -14.20 -7.45
CA LEU A 176 5.48 -13.35 -6.70
C LEU A 176 6.51 -14.17 -5.92
N GLY A 177 6.18 -15.41 -5.53
CA GLY A 177 7.00 -16.21 -4.62
C GLY A 177 7.19 -15.57 -3.23
N LEU A 178 6.32 -14.62 -2.85
CA LEU A 178 6.32 -13.88 -1.60
C LEU A 178 4.91 -13.90 -1.03
N LYS A 179 4.79 -14.00 0.30
CA LYS A 179 3.50 -13.82 0.97
C LYS A 179 3.06 -12.37 0.91
N THR A 180 1.78 -12.15 0.76
CA THR A 180 1.14 -10.86 0.97
C THR A 180 0.94 -10.61 2.47
N ILE A 181 0.75 -9.35 2.84
CA ILE A 181 0.41 -8.95 4.21
C ILE A 181 -0.88 -9.63 4.67
N TYR A 182 -1.81 -9.87 3.75
CA TYR A 182 -3.07 -10.56 4.01
C TYR A 182 -2.83 -12.00 4.47
N GLU A 183 -2.01 -12.75 3.74
CA GLU A 183 -1.61 -14.12 4.11
C GLU A 183 -0.92 -14.15 5.48
N ILE A 184 0.04 -13.25 5.72
CA ILE A 184 0.78 -13.20 7.00
C ILE A 184 -0.16 -12.90 8.17
N LEU A 185 -1.05 -11.91 8.03
CA LEU A 185 -1.98 -11.55 9.10
C LEU A 185 -3.01 -12.66 9.35
N ASN A 186 -3.54 -13.27 8.29
CA ASN A 186 -4.48 -14.38 8.43
C ASN A 186 -3.83 -15.61 9.11
N GLU A 187 -2.54 -15.88 8.88
CA GLU A 187 -1.78 -16.94 9.57
C GLU A 187 -1.67 -16.69 11.09
N GLU A 188 -1.67 -15.43 11.51
CA GLU A 188 -1.69 -15.00 12.92
C GLU A 188 -3.13 -14.87 13.47
N GLY A 189 -4.15 -15.25 12.69
CA GLY A 189 -5.56 -15.21 13.09
C GLY A 189 -6.22 -13.83 12.97
N ILE A 190 -5.55 -12.86 12.37
CA ILE A 190 -6.06 -11.49 12.20
C ILE A 190 -6.90 -11.44 10.93
N LYS A 191 -8.12 -10.91 11.03
CA LYS A 191 -9.03 -10.83 9.89
C LYS A 191 -8.56 -9.77 8.90
N THR A 192 -8.56 -10.11 7.61
CA THR A 192 -8.13 -9.17 6.58
C THR A 192 -9.19 -8.89 5.51
N HIS A 193 -9.34 -7.62 5.17
CA HIS A 193 -10.34 -7.11 4.25
C HIS A 193 -9.70 -6.21 3.19
N ALA A 194 -10.07 -6.42 1.93
CA ALA A 194 -9.68 -5.56 0.82
C ALA A 194 -10.92 -4.95 0.16
N ILE A 195 -10.96 -3.63 0.03
CA ILE A 195 -12.07 -2.88 -0.56
C ILE A 195 -11.55 -2.24 -1.84
N MET A 196 -12.00 -2.73 -2.99
CA MET A 196 -11.50 -2.25 -4.28
C MET A 196 -12.53 -2.26 -5.39
N ARG A 197 -12.32 -1.42 -6.41
CA ARG A 197 -13.24 -1.35 -7.56
C ARG A 197 -13.14 -2.56 -8.50
N PHE A 198 -11.94 -3.11 -8.70
CA PHE A 198 -11.66 -4.15 -9.71
C PHE A 198 -11.08 -5.42 -9.09
N LYS A 199 -11.92 -6.36 -8.67
CA LYS A 199 -11.48 -7.57 -7.94
C LYS A 199 -10.96 -8.73 -8.81
N ASP A 200 -11.39 -8.81 -10.07
CA ASP A 200 -11.17 -10.02 -10.88
C ASP A 200 -9.93 -9.98 -11.77
N SER A 201 -9.14 -8.90 -11.69
CA SER A 201 -7.89 -8.76 -12.44
C SER A 201 -6.77 -9.68 -11.92
N GLY A 202 -5.76 -9.92 -12.73
CA GLY A 202 -4.59 -10.71 -12.33
C GLY A 202 -3.78 -10.05 -11.25
N LEU A 203 -3.64 -8.73 -11.31
CA LEU A 203 -3.00 -7.94 -10.27
C LEU A 203 -3.74 -8.06 -8.93
N SER A 204 -5.08 -8.05 -8.95
CA SER A 204 -5.88 -8.20 -7.74
C SER A 204 -5.72 -9.58 -7.13
N LYS A 205 -5.75 -10.65 -7.95
CA LYS A 205 -5.52 -12.02 -7.49
C LYS A 205 -4.11 -12.24 -6.96
N MET A 206 -3.12 -11.58 -7.57
CA MET A 206 -1.71 -11.64 -7.17
C MET A 206 -1.45 -10.91 -5.85
N ASN A 207 -2.05 -9.73 -5.65
CA ASN A 207 -1.73 -8.86 -4.51
C ASN A 207 -2.71 -9.01 -3.33
N LEU A 208 -3.87 -9.62 -3.49
CA LEU A 208 -4.89 -9.73 -2.43
C LEU A 208 -5.15 -11.18 -2.01
N ASN A 209 -4.12 -12.03 -2.10
CA ASN A 209 -4.28 -13.44 -1.74
C ASN A 209 -4.77 -13.56 -0.29
N ASP A 210 -5.73 -14.46 -0.06
CA ASP A 210 -6.42 -14.67 1.23
C ASP A 210 -7.17 -13.48 1.87
N ALA A 211 -7.25 -12.32 1.22
CA ALA A 211 -8.08 -11.22 1.71
C ALA A 211 -9.58 -11.47 1.47
N LYS A 212 -10.45 -11.03 2.39
CA LYS A 212 -11.89 -10.91 2.12
C LYS A 212 -12.15 -9.69 1.24
N ILE A 213 -12.55 -9.90 -0.01
CA ILE A 213 -12.70 -8.80 -0.99
C ILE A 213 -14.14 -8.27 -1.01
N SER A 214 -14.29 -6.95 -0.81
CA SER A 214 -15.50 -6.18 -1.04
C SER A 214 -15.28 -5.18 -2.19
N THR A 215 -16.34 -4.92 -2.97
CA THR A 215 -16.28 -3.98 -4.09
C THR A 215 -17.13 -2.75 -3.85
N TYR A 216 -16.75 -1.62 -4.45
CA TYR A 216 -17.51 -0.37 -4.39
C TYR A 216 -17.67 0.26 -5.79
N VAL A 217 -18.64 1.16 -5.93
CA VAL A 217 -18.94 1.86 -7.19
C VAL A 217 -18.31 3.25 -7.26
N ASN A 218 -18.35 4.00 -6.15
CA ASN A 218 -17.78 5.35 -6.01
C ASN A 218 -17.23 5.59 -4.58
N SER A 219 -16.63 6.75 -4.33
CA SER A 219 -16.01 7.08 -3.04
C SER A 219 -16.98 7.03 -1.85
N SER A 220 -18.22 7.49 -2.01
CA SER A 220 -19.22 7.42 -0.94
C SER A 220 -19.54 5.97 -0.57
N ASP A 221 -19.70 5.12 -1.58
CA ASP A 221 -19.92 3.68 -1.41
C ASP A 221 -18.72 2.97 -0.75
N LEU A 222 -17.49 3.36 -1.09
CA LEU A 222 -16.28 2.89 -0.40
C LEU A 222 -16.33 3.19 1.09
N PHE A 223 -16.65 4.42 1.49
CA PHE A 223 -16.68 4.79 2.91
C PHE A 223 -17.84 4.15 3.66
N VAL A 224 -19.01 3.96 3.02
CA VAL A 224 -20.14 3.23 3.61
C VAL A 224 -19.78 1.75 3.80
N THR A 225 -19.15 1.13 2.80
CA THR A 225 -18.70 -0.26 2.87
C THR A 225 -17.64 -0.45 3.95
N LEU A 226 -16.63 0.42 3.99
CA LEU A 226 -15.59 0.40 5.01
C LEU A 226 -16.16 0.54 6.41
N ARG A 227 -17.09 1.49 6.62
CA ARG A 227 -17.75 1.69 7.90
C ARG A 227 -18.50 0.44 8.36
N ARG A 228 -19.30 -0.18 7.49
CA ARG A 228 -20.02 -1.41 7.81
C ARG A 228 -19.07 -2.53 8.23
N LEU A 229 -17.98 -2.73 7.47
CA LEU A 229 -16.99 -3.75 7.80
C LEU A 229 -16.26 -3.46 9.12
N LEU A 230 -16.02 -2.19 9.46
CA LEU A 230 -15.46 -1.81 10.76
C LEU A 230 -16.43 -2.05 11.91
N GLU A 231 -17.73 -1.84 11.70
CA GLU A 231 -18.80 -2.07 12.69
C GLU A 231 -19.13 -3.57 12.86
N ASP A 232 -18.95 -4.40 11.83
CA ASP A 232 -19.23 -5.84 11.87
C ASP A 232 -18.18 -6.67 12.67
N GLU A 233 -16.96 -6.14 12.82
CA GLU A 233 -15.85 -6.83 13.48
C GLU A 233 -15.72 -6.38 14.95
N ASP A 234 -16.66 -6.71 15.84
CA ASP A 234 -16.64 -6.24 17.25
C ASP A 234 -15.38 -6.68 18.02
N ASP A 235 -14.62 -5.70 18.55
CA ASP A 235 -13.40 -5.85 19.38
C ASP A 235 -12.31 -6.84 18.88
N GLU A 236 -12.43 -7.35 17.64
CA GLU A 236 -11.47 -8.24 17.02
C GLU A 236 -10.35 -7.48 16.29
N GLU A 237 -9.18 -8.11 16.22
CA GLU A 237 -8.08 -7.61 15.43
C GLU A 237 -8.36 -7.74 13.93
N ALA A 238 -8.33 -6.63 13.22
CA ALA A 238 -8.63 -6.61 11.79
C ALA A 238 -7.85 -5.56 11.00
N TYR A 239 -7.41 -5.97 9.82
CA TYR A 239 -6.76 -5.12 8.83
C TYR A 239 -7.66 -4.86 7.63
N PHE A 240 -7.82 -3.60 7.26
CA PHE A 240 -8.60 -3.14 6.12
C PHE A 240 -7.70 -2.38 5.14
N CYS A 241 -7.72 -2.75 3.87
CA CYS A 241 -7.07 -2.00 2.80
C CYS A 241 -8.13 -1.50 1.82
N ALA A 242 -8.26 -0.18 1.66
CA ALA A 242 -9.20 0.45 0.74
C ALA A 242 -8.46 1.17 -0.38
N TYR A 243 -8.79 0.83 -1.64
CA TYR A 243 -8.21 1.39 -2.87
C TYR A 243 -9.28 1.61 -3.94
#